data_AF-A0A853V416-F1
#
_entry.id   AF-A0A853V416-F1
#
_cell.length_a   1.000
_cell.length_b   1.000
_cell.length_c   1.000
_cell.angle_alpha   90.00
_cell.angle_beta   90.00
_cell.angle_gamma   90.00
#
_symmetry.space_group_name_H-M   'P 1'
#
loop_
_entity.id
_entity.type
_entity.pdbx_description
1 polymer ?
#
loop_
_entity_poly.entity_id
_entity_poly.type
_entity_poly.pdbx_seq_one_letter_code
_entity_poly.pdbx_strand_id
1 'polypeptide(L)'
;MIKSIDKNVYKHALKVFALATIILMITTIITYFCHPAINDVKHLGNSSTNISSNPQGLNKVWHFIVNNGCFVPVQMFILALIPIPFLYMLNIVISVIIPGIMFGIFLNFDLHKAFTAIIAYIPHYTLEIMAYCILASGLYMLNKAIVRKVTNLFRKKKKDNYPFKKSLFKVIKIYFIFTLPLIILAAFTETYVADWIYQLMN
;
A
#
# COMPACT_ATOMS: atom_id res chain seq x y z
N MET A 1 9.56 -5.97 27.04
CA MET A 1 8.51 -6.66 26.27
C MET A 1 8.41 -6.15 24.82
N ILE A 2 9.52 -5.97 24.09
CA ILE A 2 9.50 -5.79 22.62
C ILE A 2 10.74 -6.52 22.10
N LYS A 3 10.64 -7.85 21.92
CA LYS A 3 11.55 -8.53 20.99
C LYS A 3 11.12 -8.02 19.62
N SER A 4 11.90 -7.05 19.14
CA SER A 4 11.81 -6.37 17.85
C SER A 4 11.38 -7.33 16.75
N ILE A 5 10.65 -6.82 15.76
CA ILE A 5 10.30 -7.54 14.53
C ILE A 5 11.49 -8.41 14.09
N ASP A 6 11.17 -9.66 13.75
CA ASP A 6 12.10 -10.58 13.12
C ASP A 6 12.77 -9.88 11.92
N LYS A 7 14.10 -9.72 11.96
CA LYS A 7 14.91 -9.01 10.96
C LYS A 7 14.55 -9.40 9.51
N ASN A 8 14.09 -10.63 9.32
CA ASN A 8 13.62 -11.15 8.04
C ASN A 8 12.36 -10.46 7.51
N VAL A 9 11.42 -10.09 8.38
CA VAL A 9 10.20 -9.36 8.01
C VAL A 9 10.56 -7.97 7.48
N TYR A 10 11.45 -7.25 8.19
CA TYR A 10 11.88 -5.93 7.75
C TYR A 10 12.66 -5.98 6.43
N LYS A 11 13.60 -6.91 6.29
CA LYS A 11 14.35 -7.12 5.04
C LYS A 11 13.43 -7.46 3.87
N HIS A 12 12.40 -8.26 4.10
CA HIS A 12 11.41 -8.58 3.07
C HIS A 12 10.56 -7.34 2.73
N ALA A 13 10.08 -6.61 3.74
CA ALA A 13 9.30 -5.39 3.54
C ALA A 13 10.05 -4.35 2.71
N LEU A 14 11.35 -4.12 2.98
CA LEU A 14 12.18 -3.20 2.19
C LEU A 14 12.32 -3.63 0.72
N LYS A 15 12.45 -4.92 0.45
CA LYS A 15 12.52 -5.43 -0.93
C LYS A 15 11.20 -5.19 -1.67
N VAL A 16 10.09 -5.45 -0.99
CA VAL A 16 8.75 -5.21 -1.55
C VAL A 16 8.53 -3.71 -1.78
N PHE A 17 8.96 -2.87 -0.83
CA PHE A 17 8.87 -1.42 -0.94
C PHE A 17 9.66 -0.92 -2.15
N ALA A 18 10.93 -1.34 -2.29
CA ALA A 18 11.75 -0.98 -3.44
C ALA A 18 11.09 -1.40 -4.77
N LEU A 19 10.50 -2.60 -4.83
CA LEU A 19 9.75 -3.07 -6.00
C LEU A 19 8.52 -2.18 -6.26
N ALA A 20 7.76 -1.83 -5.23
CA ALA A 20 6.58 -0.96 -5.35
C ALA A 20 6.95 0.43 -5.86
N THR A 21 8.08 0.99 -5.41
CA THR A 21 8.59 2.28 -5.91
C THR A 21 9.07 2.19 -7.36
N ILE A 22 9.70 1.08 -7.76
CA ILE A 22 10.06 0.85 -9.17
C ILE A 22 8.79 0.78 -10.04
N ILE A 23 7.74 0.09 -9.58
CA ILE A 23 6.46 0.04 -10.29
C ILE A 23 5.87 1.45 -10.43
N LEU A 24 5.82 2.23 -9.35
CA LEU A 24 5.36 3.62 -9.38
C LEU A 24 6.10 4.44 -10.45
N MET A 25 7.44 4.36 -10.48
CA MET A 25 8.26 5.08 -11.45
C MET A 25 7.98 4.63 -12.89
N ILE A 26 7.95 3.32 -13.13
CA ILE A 26 7.67 2.76 -14.46
C ILE A 26 6.29 3.20 -14.94
N THR A 27 5.26 3.09 -14.09
CA THR A 27 3.91 3.53 -14.43
C THR A 27 3.88 5.03 -14.74
N THR A 28 4.55 5.86 -13.94
CA THR A 28 4.66 7.31 -14.18
C THR A 28 5.28 7.60 -15.54
N ILE A 29 6.40 6.95 -15.88
CA ILE A 29 7.11 7.13 -17.15
C ILE A 29 6.24 6.68 -18.33
N ILE A 30 5.63 5.50 -18.25
CA ILE A 30 4.75 4.99 -19.32
C ILE A 30 3.58 5.96 -19.54
N THR A 31 2.92 6.38 -18.46
CA THR A 31 1.79 7.30 -18.55
C THR A 31 2.20 8.67 -19.10
N TYR A 32 3.38 9.17 -18.72
CA TYR A 32 3.93 10.40 -19.28
C TYR A 32 4.07 10.32 -20.80
N PHE A 33 4.64 9.24 -21.34
CA PHE A 33 4.81 9.08 -22.79
C PHE A 33 3.53 8.73 -23.55
N CYS A 34 2.57 8.06 -22.93
CA CYS A 34 1.31 7.70 -23.58
C CYS A 34 0.34 8.88 -23.75
N HIS A 35 0.57 10.02 -23.09
CA HIS A 35 -0.27 11.22 -23.15
C HIS A 35 -1.79 10.95 -23.04
N PRO A 36 -2.27 10.18 -22.04
CA PRO A 36 -3.71 9.97 -21.88
C PRO A 36 -4.40 11.31 -21.58
N ALA A 37 -5.58 11.54 -22.16
CA ALA A 37 -6.32 12.76 -21.87
C ALA A 37 -6.86 12.71 -20.44
N ILE A 38 -6.89 13.83 -19.71
CA ILE A 38 -7.45 13.92 -18.34
C ILE A 38 -8.85 13.30 -18.24
N ASN A 39 -9.65 13.43 -19.29
CA ASN A 39 -11.01 12.89 -19.32
C ASN A 39 -11.05 11.37 -19.30
N ASP A 40 -10.02 10.70 -19.83
CA ASP A 40 -9.92 9.22 -19.85
C ASP A 40 -9.61 8.65 -18.46
N VAL A 41 -9.16 9.51 -17.53
CA VAL A 41 -8.60 9.15 -16.23
C VAL A 41 -9.37 9.77 -15.06
N LYS A 42 -10.36 10.63 -15.34
CA LYS A 42 -11.28 11.19 -14.34
C LYS A 42 -11.98 10.12 -13.49
N HIS A 43 -12.29 8.96 -14.08
CA HIS A 43 -12.96 7.86 -13.37
C HIS A 43 -12.03 7.10 -12.42
N LEU A 44 -10.72 7.12 -12.66
CA LEU A 44 -9.72 6.53 -11.76
C LEU A 44 -9.59 7.35 -10.47
N GLY A 45 -9.74 8.67 -10.54
CA GLY A 45 -9.82 9.56 -9.37
C GLY A 45 -11.19 9.59 -8.69
N ASN A 46 -12.29 9.42 -9.42
CA ASN A 46 -13.65 9.42 -8.84
C ASN A 46 -14.03 8.10 -8.14
N SER A 47 -13.22 7.05 -8.30
CA SER A 47 -13.39 5.80 -7.55
C SER A 47 -13.10 5.97 -6.05
N SER A 48 -12.37 7.03 -5.66
CA SER A 48 -12.34 7.52 -4.29
C SER A 48 -13.49 8.52 -4.06
N THR A 49 -14.67 7.97 -3.82
CA THR A 49 -15.87 8.61 -3.24
C THR A 49 -16.50 9.78 -4.00
N ASN A 50 -17.83 9.72 -4.16
CA ASN A 50 -18.68 10.84 -4.57
C ASN A 50 -18.34 12.12 -3.77
N ILE A 51 -17.64 13.06 -4.41
CA ILE A 51 -17.29 14.36 -3.84
C ILE A 51 -18.56 15.23 -3.83
N SER A 52 -19.37 15.08 -2.78
CA SER A 52 -20.37 16.09 -2.38
C SER A 52 -20.05 16.72 -1.03
N SER A 53 -18.91 16.36 -0.42
CA SER A 53 -18.27 17.12 0.66
C SER A 53 -16.82 16.65 0.75
N ASN A 54 -15.85 17.44 0.25
CA ASN A 54 -14.43 17.13 0.47
C ASN A 54 -14.19 17.20 1.98
N PRO A 55 -13.98 16.08 2.69
CA PRO A 55 -13.79 16.11 4.13
C PRO A 55 -12.52 16.91 4.41
N GLN A 56 -12.60 17.91 5.29
CA GLN A 56 -11.47 18.75 5.68
C GLN A 56 -10.98 18.39 7.09
N GLY A 57 -9.71 18.66 7.36
CA GLY A 57 -9.09 18.44 8.67
C GLY A 57 -9.24 17.01 9.18
N LEU A 58 -9.66 16.85 10.44
CA LEU A 58 -9.77 15.53 11.09
C LEU A 58 -10.73 14.57 10.40
N ASN A 59 -11.74 15.06 9.67
CA ASN A 59 -12.63 14.17 8.91
C ASN A 59 -11.86 13.51 7.76
N LYS A 60 -10.98 14.27 7.07
CA LYS A 60 -10.08 13.73 6.03
C LYS A 60 -9.20 12.63 6.62
N VAL A 61 -8.55 12.91 7.75
CA VAL A 61 -7.71 11.94 8.48
C VAL A 61 -8.49 10.67 8.80
N TRP A 62 -9.70 10.79 9.34
CA TRP A 62 -10.53 9.65 9.68
C TRP A 62 -10.88 8.80 8.45
N HIS A 63 -11.28 9.43 7.34
CA HIS A 63 -11.53 8.74 6.08
C HIS A 63 -10.31 7.96 5.59
N PHE A 64 -9.12 8.56 5.65
CA PHE A 64 -7.86 7.88 5.31
C PHE A 64 -7.58 6.70 6.24
N ILE A 65 -7.75 6.86 7.55
CA ILE A 65 -7.55 5.77 8.52
C ILE A 65 -8.52 4.61 8.25
N VAL A 66 -9.80 4.89 7.96
CA VAL A 66 -10.78 3.83 7.69
C VAL A 66 -10.44 3.10 6.38
N ASN A 67 -10.19 3.84 5.31
CA ASN A 67 -9.90 3.25 4.00
C ASN A 67 -8.58 2.46 4.01
N ASN A 68 -7.51 3.14 4.41
CA ASN A 68 -6.16 2.62 4.27
C ASN A 68 -5.76 1.81 5.50
N GLY A 69 -6.28 2.15 6.68
CA GLY A 69 -5.98 1.46 7.94
C GLY A 69 -6.84 0.23 8.20
N CYS A 70 -8.06 0.15 7.66
CA CYS A 70 -8.96 -0.98 7.88
C CYS A 70 -9.29 -1.74 6.59
N PHE A 71 -9.92 -1.09 5.61
CA PHE A 71 -10.42 -1.79 4.42
C PHE A 71 -9.29 -2.46 3.61
N VAL A 72 -8.22 -1.73 3.29
CA VAL A 72 -7.10 -2.29 2.52
C VAL A 72 -6.39 -3.44 3.25
N PRO A 73 -6.01 -3.32 4.55
CA PRO A 73 -5.43 -4.42 5.32
C PRO A 73 -6.33 -5.66 5.43
N VAL A 74 -7.64 -5.47 5.60
CA VAL A 74 -8.60 -6.58 5.63
C VAL A 74 -8.67 -7.28 4.28
N GLN A 75 -8.70 -6.53 3.17
CA GLN A 75 -8.64 -7.12 1.82
C GLN A 75 -7.35 -7.92 1.62
N MET A 76 -6.19 -7.34 1.96
CA MET A 76 -4.90 -8.04 1.89
C MET A 76 -4.92 -9.33 2.71
N PHE A 77 -5.52 -9.30 3.91
CA PHE A 77 -5.65 -10.48 4.76
C PHE A 77 -6.53 -11.55 4.11
N ILE A 78 -7.71 -11.20 3.58
CA ILE A 78 -8.61 -12.12 2.90
C ILE A 78 -7.91 -12.77 1.69
N LEU A 79 -7.24 -11.98 0.85
CA LEU A 79 -6.51 -12.49 -0.30
C LEU A 79 -5.34 -13.41 0.10
N ALA A 80 -4.71 -13.18 1.24
CA ALA A 80 -3.65 -14.03 1.74
C ALA A 80 -4.15 -15.41 2.22
N LEU A 81 -5.42 -15.54 2.56
CA LEU A 81 -6.03 -16.81 2.93
C LEU A 81 -6.29 -17.72 1.72
N ILE A 82 -6.41 -17.14 0.53
CA ILE A 82 -6.53 -17.89 -0.73
C ILE A 82 -5.19 -18.58 -1.00
N PRO A 83 -5.15 -19.88 -1.33
CA PRO A 83 -3.92 -20.64 -1.55
C PRO A 83 -3.21 -20.31 -2.88
N ILE A 84 -3.23 -19.04 -3.29
CA ILE A 84 -2.50 -18.50 -4.43
C ILE A 84 -1.33 -17.67 -3.87
N PRO A 85 -0.07 -18.03 -4.20
CA PRO A 85 1.08 -17.27 -3.76
C PRO A 85 1.00 -15.79 -4.17
N PHE A 86 1.34 -14.89 -3.24
CA PHE A 86 1.47 -13.44 -3.48
C PHE A 86 0.20 -12.69 -3.90
N LEU A 87 -0.99 -13.32 -3.90
CA LEU A 87 -2.23 -12.65 -4.33
C LEU A 87 -2.54 -11.37 -3.54
N TYR A 88 -2.25 -11.36 -2.23
CA TYR A 88 -2.42 -10.20 -1.35
C TYR A 88 -1.53 -8.99 -1.70
N MET A 89 -0.54 -9.16 -2.58
CA MET A 89 0.31 -8.07 -3.06
C MET A 89 -0.41 -7.17 -4.07
N LEU A 90 -1.53 -7.64 -4.63
CA LEU A 90 -2.32 -6.88 -5.59
C LEU A 90 -2.75 -5.52 -5.04
N ASN A 91 -3.12 -5.44 -3.76
CA ASN A 91 -3.46 -4.18 -3.11
C ASN A 91 -2.31 -3.17 -3.15
N ILE A 92 -1.06 -3.60 -2.88
CA ILE A 92 0.12 -2.73 -2.98
C ILE A 92 0.31 -2.25 -4.42
N VAL A 93 0.16 -3.16 -5.39
CA VAL A 93 0.30 -2.83 -6.82
C VAL A 93 -0.73 -1.77 -7.24
N ILE A 94 -1.99 -1.93 -6.85
CA ILE A 94 -3.04 -0.95 -7.14
C ILE A 94 -2.74 0.40 -6.47
N SER A 95 -2.34 0.39 -5.21
CA SER A 95 -1.99 1.58 -4.44
C SER A 95 -0.79 2.36 -5.00
N VAL A 96 0.05 1.76 -5.85
CA VAL A 96 1.15 2.48 -6.53
C VAL A 96 0.88 2.78 -8.01
N ILE A 97 0.08 1.97 -8.70
CA ILE A 97 -0.25 2.22 -10.11
C ILE A 97 -1.12 3.47 -10.24
N ILE A 98 -2.14 3.64 -9.40
CA ILE A 98 -3.06 4.78 -9.53
C ILE A 98 -2.33 6.13 -9.36
N PRO A 99 -1.53 6.34 -8.29
CA PRO A 99 -0.71 7.55 -8.17
C PRO A 99 0.31 7.70 -9.31
N GLY A 100 0.91 6.61 -9.79
CA GLY A 100 1.85 6.66 -10.90
C GLY A 100 1.21 7.19 -12.18
N ILE A 101 0.00 6.73 -12.49
CA ILE A 101 -0.80 7.27 -13.60
C ILE A 101 -1.08 8.76 -13.38
N MET A 102 -1.52 9.16 -12.17
CA MET A 102 -1.81 10.56 -11.85
C MET A 102 -0.59 11.47 -12.04
N PHE A 103 0.60 11.04 -11.62
CA PHE A 103 1.83 11.80 -11.80
C PHE A 103 2.25 11.91 -13.26
N GLY A 104 2.16 10.84 -14.04
CA GLY A 104 2.47 10.88 -15.47
C GLY A 104 1.56 11.84 -16.23
N ILE A 105 0.29 11.95 -15.82
CA ILE A 105 -0.66 12.94 -16.34
C ILE A 105 -0.21 14.33 -15.92
N PHE A 106 -0.04 14.61 -14.61
CA PHE A 106 0.29 15.96 -14.14
C PHE A 106 1.56 16.52 -14.79
N LEU A 107 2.58 15.69 -15.00
CA LEU A 107 3.83 16.08 -15.68
C LEU A 107 3.60 16.57 -17.12
N ASN A 108 2.52 16.13 -17.79
CA ASN A 108 2.16 16.61 -19.13
C ASN A 108 1.40 17.95 -19.11
N PHE A 109 0.73 18.32 -18.02
CA PHE A 109 -0.08 19.54 -17.96
C PHE A 109 0.70 20.75 -17.44
N ASP A 110 1.36 20.60 -16.30
CA ASP A 110 2.06 21.68 -15.62
C ASP A 110 3.16 21.08 -14.76
N LEU A 111 4.41 21.22 -15.21
CA LEU A 111 5.57 20.66 -14.54
C LEU A 111 5.70 21.17 -13.11
N HIS A 112 5.42 22.45 -12.85
CA HIS A 112 5.53 23.02 -11.52
C HIS A 112 4.53 22.37 -10.57
N LYS A 113 3.25 22.36 -10.95
CA LYS A 113 2.20 21.72 -10.13
C LYS A 113 2.44 20.21 -9.97
N ALA A 114 2.97 19.55 -10.99
CA ALA A 114 3.32 18.14 -10.93
C ALA A 114 4.42 17.85 -9.91
N PHE A 115 5.52 18.61 -9.92
CA PHE A 115 6.59 18.45 -8.93
C PHE A 115 6.11 18.76 -7.52
N THR A 116 5.32 19.82 -7.33
CA THR A 116 4.71 20.13 -6.03
C THR A 116 3.86 18.96 -5.54
N ALA A 117 3.01 18.39 -6.41
CA ALA A 117 2.16 17.26 -6.05
C ALA A 117 2.95 15.99 -5.70
N ILE A 118 4.01 15.68 -6.47
CA ILE A 118 4.88 14.55 -6.20
C ILE A 118 5.57 14.73 -4.84
N ILE A 119 6.15 15.91 -4.59
CA ILE A 119 6.86 16.20 -3.34
C ILE A 119 5.90 16.15 -2.14
N ALA A 120 4.71 16.73 -2.27
CA ALA A 120 3.68 16.70 -1.24
C ALA A 120 3.20 15.27 -0.91
N TYR A 121 3.22 14.36 -1.88
CA TYR A 121 2.79 12.98 -1.73
C TYR A 121 3.85 12.05 -1.10
N ILE A 122 5.14 12.38 -1.22
CA ILE A 122 6.26 11.53 -0.71
C ILE A 122 6.08 11.13 0.78
N PRO A 123 5.75 12.05 1.72
CA PRO A 123 5.60 11.68 3.12
C PRO A 123 4.49 10.63 3.34
N HIS A 124 3.32 10.85 2.74
CA HIS A 124 2.18 9.93 2.84
C HIS A 124 2.50 8.58 2.19
N TYR A 125 2.99 8.60 0.94
CA TYR A 125 3.39 7.42 0.19
C TYR A 125 4.35 6.54 0.98
N THR A 126 5.40 7.15 1.53
CA THR A 126 6.47 6.43 2.21
C THR A 126 5.92 5.68 3.42
N LEU A 127 5.10 6.33 4.24
CA LEU A 127 4.54 5.73 5.45
C LEU A 127 3.50 4.65 5.11
N GLU A 128 2.56 4.96 4.21
CA GLU A 128 1.50 4.04 3.83
C GLU A 128 2.02 2.78 3.14
N ILE A 129 2.82 2.94 2.07
CA ILE A 129 3.30 1.79 1.31
C ILE A 129 4.25 0.95 2.16
N MET A 130 5.06 1.58 3.03
CA MET A 130 5.86 0.82 4.01
C MET A 130 4.99 0.01 4.97
N ALA A 131 3.90 0.59 5.47
CA ALA A 131 2.96 -0.11 6.35
C ALA A 131 2.38 -1.36 5.69
N TYR A 132 1.97 -1.25 4.41
CA TYR A 132 1.49 -2.38 3.62
C TYR A 132 2.59 -3.40 3.32
N CYS A 133 3.82 -2.97 3.03
CA CYS A 133 4.95 -3.88 2.80
C CYS A 133 5.30 -4.69 4.06
N ILE A 134 5.21 -4.07 5.24
CA ILE A 134 5.37 -4.74 6.54
C ILE A 134 4.26 -5.76 6.75
N LEU A 135 2.99 -5.39 6.49
CA LEU A 135 1.85 -6.30 6.59
C LEU A 135 1.99 -7.48 5.63
N ALA A 136 2.30 -7.21 4.35
CA ALA A 136 2.56 -8.21 3.31
C ALA A 136 3.64 -9.22 3.72
N SER A 137 4.67 -8.76 4.43
CA SER A 137 5.72 -9.65 4.95
C SER A 137 5.23 -10.60 6.05
N GLY A 138 4.27 -10.17 6.86
CA GLY A 138 3.54 -11.05 7.78
C GLY A 138 2.64 -12.04 7.02
N LEU A 139 1.86 -11.52 6.07
CA LEU A 139 0.92 -12.29 5.26
C LEU A 139 1.62 -13.36 4.40
N TYR A 140 2.84 -13.10 3.93
CA TYR A 140 3.67 -14.07 3.23
C TYR A 140 3.82 -15.36 4.03
N MET A 141 4.06 -15.25 5.35
CA MET A 141 4.23 -16.43 6.19
C MET A 141 2.92 -17.18 6.41
N LEU A 142 1.82 -16.45 6.55
CA LEU A 142 0.48 -17.02 6.67
C LEU A 142 0.08 -17.76 5.39
N ASN A 143 0.16 -17.09 4.24
CA ASN A 143 -0.15 -17.65 2.93
C ASN A 143 0.73 -18.87 2.64
N LYS A 144 2.04 -18.81 2.93
CA LYS A 144 2.95 -19.95 2.78
C LYS A 144 2.54 -21.16 3.61
N ALA A 145 2.00 -20.97 4.82
CA ALA A 145 1.48 -22.06 5.64
C ALA A 145 0.26 -22.74 5.00
N ILE A 146 -0.64 -21.94 4.42
CA ILE A 146 -1.84 -22.44 3.73
C ILE A 146 -1.46 -23.17 2.44
N VAL A 147 -0.69 -22.52 1.56
CA VAL A 147 -0.21 -23.10 0.29
C VAL A 147 0.54 -24.40 0.55
N ARG A 148 1.37 -24.46 1.60
CA ARG A 148 2.07 -25.69 1.99
C ARG A 148 1.11 -26.81 2.39
N LYS A 149 0.10 -26.49 3.20
CA LYS A 149 -0.91 -27.46 3.63
C LYS A 149 -1.68 -28.01 2.43
N VAL A 150 -2.13 -27.14 1.52
CA VAL A 150 -2.85 -27.53 0.30
C VAL A 150 -1.96 -28.35 -0.63
N THR A 151 -0.76 -27.87 -0.96
CA THR A 151 0.15 -28.60 -1.87
C THR A 151 0.61 -29.94 -1.31
N ASN A 152 0.68 -30.10 0.02
CA ASN A 152 1.00 -31.37 0.66
C ASN A 152 -0.14 -32.42 0.57
N LEU A 153 -1.37 -32.01 0.29
CA LEU A 153 -2.46 -32.97 0.00
C LEU A 153 -2.22 -33.72 -1.31
N PHE A 154 -1.55 -33.07 -2.27
CA PHE A 154 -1.31 -33.61 -3.61
C PHE A 154 0.11 -34.18 -3.81
N ARG A 155 1.02 -34.03 -2.83
CA ARG A 155 2.42 -34.49 -2.95
C ARG A 155 2.60 -35.93 -2.46
N LYS A 156 3.31 -36.74 -3.25
CA LYS A 156 3.78 -38.09 -2.85
C LYS A 156 4.75 -38.06 -1.66
N LYS A 157 5.68 -37.09 -1.63
CA LYS A 157 6.60 -36.85 -0.49
C LYS A 157 6.19 -35.55 0.21
N LYS A 158 5.64 -35.67 1.42
CA LYS A 158 5.20 -34.52 2.22
C LYS A 158 6.41 -33.73 2.69
N LYS A 159 6.31 -32.41 2.67
CA LYS A 159 7.34 -31.51 3.19
C LYS A 159 6.85 -30.86 4.48
N ASP A 160 7.75 -30.37 5.33
CA ASP A 160 7.37 -29.80 6.63
C ASP A 160 6.35 -28.65 6.51
N ASN A 161 5.37 -28.67 7.40
CA ASN A 161 4.32 -27.67 7.48
C ASN A 161 4.78 -26.47 8.31
N TYR A 162 4.34 -25.28 7.90
CA TYR A 162 4.48 -24.09 8.73
C TYR A 162 3.31 -23.98 9.71
N PRO A 163 3.54 -23.53 10.96
CA PRO A 163 2.48 -23.40 11.95
C PRO A 163 1.55 -22.23 11.60
N PHE A 164 0.34 -22.55 11.16
CA PHE A 164 -0.69 -21.57 10.78
C PHE A 164 -1.03 -20.62 11.93
N LYS A 165 -1.37 -21.14 13.12
CA LYS A 165 -1.74 -20.33 14.30
C LYS A 165 -0.65 -19.32 14.68
N LYS A 166 0.61 -19.75 14.65
CA LYS A 166 1.77 -18.88 14.93
C LYS A 166 1.91 -17.77 13.88
N SER A 167 1.66 -18.10 12.61
CA SER A 167 1.72 -17.13 11.50
C SER A 167 0.57 -16.12 11.59
N LEU A 168 -0.64 -16.57 11.93
CA LEU A 168 -1.81 -15.71 12.13
C LEU A 168 -1.58 -14.71 13.28
N PHE A 169 -1.11 -15.18 14.43
CA PHE A 169 -0.82 -14.31 15.58
C PHE A 169 0.30 -13.30 15.25
N LYS A 170 1.29 -13.70 14.44
CA LYS A 170 2.33 -12.79 13.94
C LYS A 170 1.74 -11.69 13.07
N VAL A 171 0.80 -11.99 12.17
CA VAL A 171 0.10 -11.00 11.33
C VAL A 171 -0.67 -10.00 12.20
N ILE A 172 -1.47 -10.48 13.15
CA ILE A 172 -2.25 -9.62 14.07
C ILE A 172 -1.32 -8.68 14.82
N LYS A 173 -0.20 -9.19 15.36
CA LYS A 173 0.78 -8.39 16.07
C LYS A 173 1.45 -7.34 15.17
N ILE A 174 1.80 -7.71 13.94
CA ILE A 174 2.38 -6.78 12.95
C ILE A 174 1.39 -5.65 12.65
N TYR A 175 0.11 -6.00 12.45
CA TYR A 175 -0.92 -5.04 12.12
C TYR A 175 -1.08 -3.97 13.20
N PHE A 176 -1.34 -4.36 14.45
CA PHE A 176 -1.61 -3.41 15.53
C PHE A 176 -0.39 -2.62 15.99
N ILE A 177 0.80 -3.22 15.96
CA ILE A 177 2.02 -2.56 16.50
C ILE A 177 2.70 -1.69 15.45
N PHE A 178 2.58 -2.02 14.16
CA PHE A 178 3.35 -1.34 13.10
C PHE A 178 2.47 -0.79 11.98
N THR A 179 1.66 -1.62 11.35
CA THR A 179 0.89 -1.21 10.17
C THR A 179 -0.10 -0.11 10.50
N LEU A 180 -0.94 -0.29 11.52
CA LEU A 180 -1.97 0.69 11.89
C LEU A 180 -1.36 2.02 12.37
N PRO A 181 -0.34 2.05 13.26
CA PRO A 181 0.34 3.30 13.60
C PRO A 181 0.96 4.03 12.42
N LEU A 182 1.61 3.32 11.49
CA LEU A 182 2.19 3.94 10.29
C LEU A 182 1.11 4.55 9.39
N ILE A 183 -0.04 3.90 9.25
CA ILE A 183 -1.14 4.42 8.43
C ILE A 183 -1.80 5.62 9.08
N ILE A 184 -1.92 5.65 10.41
CA ILE A 184 -2.38 6.84 11.13
C ILE A 184 -1.43 8.00 10.83
N LEU A 185 -0.11 7.80 10.94
CA LEU A 185 0.87 8.83 10.58
C LEU A 185 0.73 9.24 9.10
N ALA A 186 0.54 8.28 8.19
CA ALA A 186 0.35 8.56 6.76
C ALA A 186 -0.90 9.43 6.50
N ALA A 187 -1.99 9.21 7.25
CA ALA A 187 -3.22 10.00 7.13
C ALA A 187 -3.01 11.46 7.60
N PHE A 188 -2.22 11.67 8.65
CA PHE A 188 -1.83 13.01 9.09
C PHE A 188 -0.93 13.70 8.07
N THR A 189 0.05 12.99 7.49
CA THR A 189 0.90 13.58 6.47
C THR A 189 0.13 13.96 5.22
N GLU A 190 -0.84 13.16 4.80
CA GLU A 190 -1.70 13.45 3.65
C GLU A 190 -2.64 14.64 3.88
N THR A 191 -3.06 14.83 5.13
CA THR A 191 -4.01 15.91 5.46
C THR A 191 -3.31 17.22 5.72
N TYR A 192 -2.20 17.23 6.47
CA TYR A 192 -1.60 18.47 6.95
C TYR A 192 -0.24 18.76 6.30
N VAL A 193 0.61 17.74 6.14
CA VAL A 193 1.96 17.95 5.59
C VAL A 193 1.88 18.21 4.09
N ALA A 194 1.02 17.49 3.37
CA ALA A 194 0.78 17.75 1.95
C ALA A 194 0.29 19.19 1.71
N ASP A 195 -0.76 19.62 2.43
CA ASP A 195 -1.30 20.97 2.33
C ASP A 195 -0.25 22.05 2.67
N TRP A 196 0.57 21.82 3.69
CA TRP A 196 1.68 22.71 4.05
C TRP A 196 2.74 22.81 2.95
N ILE A 197 3.13 21.69 2.32
CA ILE A 197 4.07 21.68 1.19
C ILE A 197 3.47 22.42 0.00
N TYR A 198 2.18 22.21 -0.31
CA TYR A 198 1.50 22.93 -1.39
C TYR A 198 1.50 24.45 -1.17
N GLN A 199 1.29 24.91 0.07
CA GLN A 199 1.34 26.34 0.41
C GLN A 199 2.76 26.92 0.37
N LEU A 200 3.79 26.11 0.65
CA LEU A 200 5.18 26.56 0.62
C LEU A 200 5.70 26.74 -0.81
N MET A 201 5.19 25.93 -1.75
CA MET A 201 5.68 25.87 -3.13
C MET A 201 4.81 26.66 -4.13
N ASN A 202 3.67 27.19 -3.72
CA ASN A 202 2.83 28.09 -4.52
C ASN A 202 3.04 29.54 -4.09
#